data_AF-A0AAE1H5X5-F1
#
_entry.id   AF-A0AAE1H5X5-F1
#
_cell.length_a   1.000
_cell.length_b   1.000
_cell.length_c   1.000
_cell.angle_alpha   90.00
_cell.angle_beta   90.00
_cell.angle_gamma   90.00
#
_symmetry.space_group_name_H-M   'P 1'
#
loop_
_entity.id
_entity.type
_entity.pdbx_description
1 polymer ?
#
loop_
_entity_poly.entity_id
_entity_poly.type
_entity_poly.pdbx_seq_one_letter_code
_entity_poly.pdbx_strand_id
1 'polypeptide(L)'
;MHTQHNHYQLSFDAMSFLRATKETTEIFRQYFEDGHGPAASSRLHELKLEMEDDGFVKIGNSAINPKMTIVQHWYRLWKELKYGDDSDPLTKLEEKKMHYNKLGVYLDITTWPANPSLWAAIIVTPLMDRIQDSS
;
A
#
# COMPACT_ATOMS: atom_id res chain seq x y z
N MET A 1 -32.89 42.19 -16.58
CA MET A 1 -32.76 40.77 -16.97
C MET A 1 -31.63 40.18 -16.14
N HIS A 2 -31.95 39.43 -15.09
CA HIS A 2 -30.94 38.74 -14.27
C HIS A 2 -30.62 37.41 -14.96
N THR A 3 -29.46 37.32 -15.59
CA THR A 3 -28.95 36.05 -16.08
C THR A 3 -28.38 35.31 -14.89
N GLN A 4 -29.13 34.37 -14.33
CA GLN A 4 -28.60 33.43 -13.35
C GLN A 4 -27.48 32.62 -14.01
N HIS A 5 -26.23 32.92 -13.65
CA HIS A 5 -25.09 32.09 -13.97
C HIS A 5 -25.13 30.85 -13.07
N ASN A 6 -25.81 29.80 -13.52
CA ASN A 6 -25.81 28.50 -12.85
C ASN A 6 -24.95 27.51 -13.65
N HIS A 7 -23.62 27.66 -13.58
CA HIS A 7 -22.72 26.62 -14.05
C HIS A 7 -22.53 25.57 -12.94
N TYR A 8 -23.60 24.82 -12.65
CA TYR A 8 -23.47 23.56 -11.91
C TYR A 8 -23.03 22.46 -12.89
N GLN A 9 -21.84 22.64 -13.49
CA GLN A 9 -21.22 21.61 -14.32
C GLN A 9 -20.30 20.76 -13.45
N LEU A 10 -20.91 19.96 -12.56
CA LEU A 10 -20.28 18.77 -11.98
C LEU A 10 -20.18 17.71 -13.08
N SER A 11 -19.38 17.97 -14.12
CA SER A 11 -19.04 16.92 -15.07
C SER A 11 -18.10 15.93 -14.38
N PHE A 12 -18.20 14.66 -14.75
CA PHE A 12 -17.28 13.61 -14.29
C PHE A 12 -15.81 14.00 -14.47
N ASP A 13 -15.53 14.77 -15.53
CA ASP A 13 -14.20 15.28 -15.85
C ASP A 13 -13.69 16.28 -14.81
N ALA A 14 -14.57 17.18 -14.33
CA ALA A 14 -14.26 18.13 -13.25
C ALA A 14 -14.02 17.45 -11.90
N MET A 15 -14.76 16.36 -11.61
CA MET A 15 -14.58 15.57 -10.39
C MET A 15 -13.24 14.83 -10.35
N SER A 16 -12.63 14.59 -11.52
CA SER A 16 -11.33 13.91 -11.64
C SER A 16 -10.13 14.76 -11.17
N PHE A 17 -10.33 16.05 -10.91
CA PHE A 17 -9.30 16.99 -10.45
C PHE A 17 -9.44 17.37 -8.97
N LEU A 18 -10.46 16.84 -8.28
CA LEU A 18 -10.66 17.13 -6.87
C LEU A 18 -9.51 16.54 -6.04
N ARG A 19 -9.05 17.31 -5.05
CA ARG A 19 -8.09 16.81 -4.08
C ARG A 19 -8.76 15.76 -3.22
N ALA A 20 -8.04 14.66 -2.95
CA ALA A 20 -8.50 13.64 -2.04
C ALA A 20 -8.87 14.22 -0.67
N THR A 21 -9.95 13.70 -0.09
CA THR A 21 -10.32 14.06 1.28
C THR A 21 -9.31 13.50 2.29
N LYS A 22 -9.32 14.06 3.51
CA LYS A 22 -8.51 13.51 4.61
C LYS A 22 -8.92 12.07 4.94
N GLU A 23 -10.21 11.78 4.89
CA GLU A 23 -10.78 10.46 5.13
C GLU A 23 -10.28 9.45 4.10
N THR A 24 -10.37 9.77 2.81
CA THR A 24 -9.83 8.93 1.74
C THR A 24 -8.33 8.66 1.92
N THR A 25 -7.56 9.70 2.29
CA THR A 25 -6.12 9.57 2.52
C THR A 25 -5.84 8.62 3.69
N GLU A 26 -6.63 8.70 4.76
CA GLU A 26 -6.52 7.83 5.93
C GLU A 26 -6.86 6.37 5.61
N ILE A 27 -7.91 6.14 4.84
CA ILE A 27 -8.31 4.80 4.36
C ILE A 27 -7.17 4.14 3.58
N PHE A 28 -6.56 4.87 2.63
CA PHE A 28 -5.42 4.36 1.87
C PHE A 28 -4.19 4.13 2.75
N ARG A 29 -3.96 4.98 3.75
CA ARG A 29 -2.90 4.74 4.74
C ARG A 29 -3.12 3.41 5.46
N GLN A 30 -4.34 3.10 5.89
CA GLN A 30 -4.64 1.82 6.53
C GLN A 30 -4.38 0.64 5.59
N TYR A 31 -4.77 0.73 4.31
CA TYR A 31 -4.44 -0.33 3.34
C TYR A 31 -2.95 -0.61 3.23
N PHE A 32 -2.12 0.44 3.30
CA PHE A 32 -0.67 0.28 3.28
C PHE A 32 -0.15 -0.36 4.57
N GLU A 33 -0.66 0.03 5.75
CA GLU A 33 -0.35 -0.64 7.02
C GLU A 33 -0.73 -2.13 7.02
N ASP A 34 -1.83 -2.47 6.35
CA ASP A 34 -2.29 -3.85 6.18
C ASP A 34 -1.45 -4.64 5.13
N GLY A 35 -0.47 -3.99 4.51
CA GLY A 35 0.47 -4.61 3.57
C GLY A 35 0.05 -4.57 2.11
N HIS A 36 -0.99 -3.83 1.75
CA HIS A 36 -1.42 -3.69 0.36
C HIS A 36 -0.54 -2.69 -0.41
N GLY A 37 -0.08 -3.09 -1.60
CA GLY A 37 0.55 -2.16 -2.55
C GLY A 37 -0.47 -1.23 -3.22
N PRO A 38 -0.03 -0.24 -4.02
CA PRO A 38 -0.90 0.74 -4.66
C PRO A 38 -2.04 0.12 -5.49
N ALA A 39 -1.71 -0.85 -6.34
CA ALA A 39 -2.68 -1.51 -7.21
C ALA A 39 -3.73 -2.30 -6.42
N ALA A 40 -3.30 -3.06 -5.42
CA ALA A 40 -4.19 -3.82 -4.55
C ALA A 40 -5.10 -2.90 -3.73
N SER A 41 -4.54 -1.80 -3.21
CA SER A 41 -5.27 -0.79 -2.44
C SER A 41 -6.35 -0.11 -3.29
N SER A 42 -6.01 0.35 -4.50
CA SER A 42 -6.98 0.96 -5.41
C SER A 42 -8.08 -0.03 -5.81
N ARG A 43 -7.72 -1.28 -6.13
CA ARG A 43 -8.72 -2.29 -6.51
C ARG A 43 -9.66 -2.62 -5.35
N LEU A 44 -9.12 -2.79 -4.13
CA LEU A 44 -9.91 -3.02 -2.93
C LEU A 44 -10.84 -1.84 -2.64
N HIS A 45 -10.34 -0.62 -2.80
CA HIS A 45 -11.11 0.60 -2.58
C HIS A 45 -12.26 0.72 -3.58
N GLU A 46 -12.00 0.52 -4.87
CA GLU A 46 -13.03 0.51 -5.91
C GLU A 46 -14.11 -0.54 -5.63
N LEU A 47 -13.72 -1.78 -5.29
CA LEU A 47 -14.66 -2.84 -4.94
C LEU A 47 -15.55 -2.47 -3.75
N LYS A 48 -15.01 -1.78 -2.74
CA LYS A 48 -15.82 -1.29 -1.61
C LYS A 48 -16.80 -0.21 -2.05
N LEU A 49 -16.36 0.74 -2.88
CA LEU A 49 -17.23 1.79 -3.40
C LEU A 49 -18.33 1.25 -4.30
N GLU A 50 -18.06 0.22 -5.10
CA GLU A 50 -19.07 -0.47 -5.93
C GLU A 50 -20.22 -1.05 -5.10
N MET A 51 -19.97 -1.40 -3.84
CA MET A 51 -20.97 -1.95 -2.91
C MET A 51 -21.77 -0.88 -2.16
N GLU A 52 -21.41 0.40 -2.28
CA GLU A 52 -22.10 1.50 -1.62
C GLU A 52 -23.21 2.11 -2.48
N ASP A 53 -24.15 2.81 -1.83
CA ASP A 53 -25.08 3.68 -2.53
C ASP A 53 -24.32 4.71 -3.36
N ASP A 54 -24.78 4.94 -4.60
CA ASP A 54 -24.14 5.78 -5.62
C ASP A 54 -22.69 5.41 -5.97
N GLY A 55 -22.32 4.12 -5.84
CA GLY A 55 -20.96 3.63 -6.11
C GLY A 55 -20.34 4.11 -7.42
N PHE A 56 -21.10 4.11 -8.51
CA PHE A 56 -20.64 4.61 -9.82
C PHE A 56 -20.20 6.09 -9.78
N VAL A 57 -20.92 6.94 -9.04
CA VAL A 57 -20.58 8.36 -8.89
C VAL A 57 -19.32 8.52 -8.04
N LYS A 58 -19.20 7.72 -6.96
CA LYS A 58 -18.04 7.75 -6.05
C LYS A 58 -16.75 7.29 -6.74
N ILE A 59 -16.82 6.27 -7.58
CA ILE A 59 -15.68 5.79 -8.38
C ILE A 59 -15.14 6.88 -9.32
N GLY A 60 -16.03 7.74 -9.85
CA GLY A 60 -15.67 8.87 -10.69
C GLY A 60 -15.09 10.08 -9.96
N ASN A 61 -15.28 10.15 -8.66
CA ASN A 61 -14.93 11.31 -7.87
C ASN A 61 -13.51 11.18 -7.32
N SER A 62 -12.53 11.93 -7.86
CA SER A 62 -11.13 11.83 -7.39
C SER A 62 -10.89 12.29 -5.95
N ALA A 63 -11.86 12.96 -5.31
CA ALA A 63 -11.80 13.21 -3.87
C ALA A 63 -11.99 11.92 -3.04
N ILE A 64 -12.78 10.97 -3.56
CA ILE A 64 -13.21 9.74 -2.91
C ILE A 64 -12.45 8.53 -3.48
N ASN A 65 -12.32 8.44 -4.80
CA ASN A 65 -11.54 7.44 -5.52
C ASN A 65 -10.37 8.10 -6.28
N PRO A 66 -9.22 8.32 -5.61
CA PRO A 66 -8.10 9.05 -6.18
C PRO A 66 -7.44 8.27 -7.32
N LYS A 67 -6.91 9.01 -8.31
CA LYS A 67 -6.17 8.42 -9.43
C LYS A 67 -4.96 7.62 -8.94
N MET A 68 -4.61 6.55 -9.66
CA MET A 68 -3.49 5.67 -9.33
C MET A 68 -2.17 6.42 -9.08
N THR A 69 -1.90 7.49 -9.83
CA THR A 69 -0.69 8.32 -9.65
C THR A 69 -0.61 8.98 -8.27
N ILE A 70 -1.76 9.40 -7.72
CA ILE A 70 -1.85 9.97 -6.37
C ILE A 70 -1.60 8.86 -5.33
N VAL A 71 -2.21 7.70 -5.51
CA VAL A 71 -2.03 6.54 -4.62
C VAL A 71 -0.57 6.07 -4.61
N GLN A 72 0.08 6.01 -5.77
CA GLN A 72 1.51 5.70 -5.89
C GLN A 72 2.38 6.72 -5.14
N HIS A 73 2.06 8.01 -5.27
CA HIS A 73 2.78 9.05 -4.55
C HIS A 73 2.62 8.90 -3.03
N TRP A 74 1.42 8.64 -2.53
CA TRP A 74 1.19 8.39 -1.11
C TRP A 74 1.90 7.14 -0.61
N TYR A 75 1.85 6.05 -1.37
CA TYR A 75 2.55 4.83 -1.02
C TYR A 75 4.06 5.04 -0.94
N ARG A 76 4.64 5.80 -1.87
CA ARG A 76 6.06 6.18 -1.83
C ARG A 76 6.39 6.95 -0.55
N LEU A 77 5.62 8.00 -0.23
CA LEU A 77 5.84 8.78 0.99
C LEU A 77 5.66 7.94 2.27
N TRP A 78 4.66 7.07 2.31
CA TRP A 78 4.43 6.15 3.41
C TRP A 78 5.59 5.16 3.57
N LYS A 79 6.06 4.57 2.45
CA LYS A 79 7.18 3.63 2.43
C LYS A 79 8.47 4.29 2.89
N GLU A 80 8.77 5.50 2.39
CA GLU A 80 9.92 6.31 2.81
C GLU A 80 9.86 6.62 4.31
N LEU A 81 8.68 6.96 4.85
CA LEU A 81 8.52 7.24 6.27
C LEU A 81 8.68 5.98 7.14
N LYS A 82 8.12 4.84 6.71
CA LYS A 82 8.08 3.59 7.51
C LYS A 82 9.36 2.78 7.42
N TYR A 83 9.95 2.72 6.24
CA TYR A 83 11.10 1.87 5.96
C TYR A 83 12.35 2.70 5.69
N GLY A 84 12.27 4.01 5.59
CA GLY A 84 13.40 4.84 5.15
C GLY A 84 13.62 4.72 3.64
N ASP A 85 14.80 5.11 3.19
CA ASP A 85 15.19 5.03 1.78
C ASP A 85 15.14 3.58 1.26
N ASP A 86 15.13 3.42 -0.06
CA ASP A 86 15.25 2.11 -0.74
C ASP A 86 16.68 1.55 -0.54
N SER A 87 17.01 1.25 0.71
CA SER A 87 18.21 0.52 1.08
C SER A 87 18.08 -0.91 0.58
N ASP A 88 19.21 -1.47 0.14
CA ASP A 88 19.34 -2.87 -0.21
C ASP A 88 18.59 -3.77 0.80
N PRO A 89 17.58 -4.55 0.36
CA PRO A 89 16.81 -5.43 1.22
C PRO A 89 17.70 -6.35 2.04
N LEU A 90 18.82 -6.80 1.48
CA LEU A 90 19.80 -7.64 2.15
C LEU A 90 20.35 -6.96 3.41
N THR A 91 20.85 -5.73 3.29
CA THR A 91 21.36 -4.94 4.42
C THR A 91 20.32 -4.77 5.52
N LYS A 92 19.06 -4.45 5.15
CA LYS A 92 17.97 -4.32 6.13
C LYS A 92 17.63 -5.63 6.83
N LEU A 93 17.66 -6.75 6.10
CA LEU A 93 17.42 -8.08 6.66
C LEU A 93 18.53 -8.47 7.64
N GLU A 94 19.79 -8.17 7.31
CA GLU A 94 20.94 -8.39 8.20
C GLU A 94 20.85 -7.54 9.47
N GLU A 95 20.55 -6.24 9.36
CA GLU A 95 20.35 -5.34 10.50
C GLU A 95 19.23 -5.83 11.45
N LYS A 96 18.14 -6.34 10.89
CA LYS A 96 16.97 -6.81 11.65
C LYS A 96 17.07 -8.27 12.12
N LYS A 97 18.10 -9.02 11.72
CA LYS A 97 18.25 -10.46 12.07
C LYS A 97 18.15 -10.71 13.58
N MET A 98 18.83 -9.88 14.38
CA MET A 98 18.74 -10.00 15.84
C MET A 98 17.35 -9.67 16.40
N HIS A 99 16.62 -8.73 15.81
CA HIS A 99 15.28 -8.39 16.24
C HIS A 99 14.29 -9.54 15.97
N TYR A 100 14.34 -10.14 14.78
CA TYR A 100 13.50 -11.28 14.42
C TYR A 100 13.82 -12.51 15.27
N ASN A 101 15.09 -12.81 15.52
CA ASN A 101 15.49 -13.90 16.43
C ASN A 101 14.91 -13.70 17.84
N LYS A 102 14.84 -12.46 18.36
CA LYS A 102 14.20 -12.17 19.67
C LYS A 102 12.69 -12.43 19.66
N LEU A 103 12.03 -12.34 18.51
CA LEU A 103 10.61 -12.66 18.33
C LEU A 103 10.37 -14.15 18.06
N GLY A 104 11.40 -14.99 18.16
CA GLY A 104 11.33 -16.42 17.85
C GLY A 104 11.26 -16.73 16.36
N VAL A 105 11.51 -15.75 15.49
CA VAL A 105 11.60 -15.94 14.04
C VAL A 105 13.03 -16.32 13.70
N TYR A 106 13.23 -17.52 13.17
CA TYR A 106 14.51 -17.94 12.61
C TYR A 106 14.68 -17.33 11.22
N LEU A 107 15.72 -16.52 11.06
CA LEU A 107 16.11 -15.94 9.77
C LEU A 107 17.53 -16.41 9.46
N ASP A 108 17.74 -17.00 8.28
CA ASP A 108 19.08 -17.20 7.75
C ASP A 108 19.20 -16.72 6.30
N ILE A 109 20.39 -16.25 5.95
CA ILE A 109 20.66 -15.55 4.70
C ILE A 109 21.89 -16.18 4.08
N THR A 110 21.76 -16.66 2.84
CA THR A 110 22.86 -17.20 2.05
C THR A 110 23.16 -16.26 0.90
N THR A 111 24.42 -15.87 0.76
CA THR A 111 24.94 -15.09 -0.36
C THR A 111 25.93 -15.94 -1.16
N TRP A 112 26.03 -15.71 -2.47
CA TRP A 112 26.98 -16.42 -3.31
C TRP A 112 28.24 -15.58 -3.55
N PRO A 113 29.44 -16.03 -3.14
CA PRO A 113 30.67 -15.23 -3.27
C PRO A 113 31.01 -14.83 -4.71
N ALA A 114 30.63 -15.67 -5.68
CA ALA A 114 30.85 -15.41 -7.10
C ALA A 114 29.87 -14.38 -7.70
N ASN A 115 28.74 -14.12 -7.03
CA ASN A 115 27.77 -13.11 -7.44
C ASN A 115 27.04 -12.56 -6.21
N PRO A 116 27.55 -11.48 -5.59
CA PRO A 116 26.96 -10.90 -4.38
C PRO A 116 25.53 -10.37 -4.54
N SER A 117 25.08 -10.14 -5.79
CA SER A 117 23.70 -9.74 -6.07
C SER A 117 22.71 -10.91 -5.96
N LEU A 118 23.19 -12.15 -5.96
CA LEU A 118 22.39 -13.34 -5.69
C LEU A 118 22.44 -13.64 -4.20
N TRP A 119 21.26 -13.61 -3.58
CA TRP A 119 21.06 -14.00 -2.21
C TRP A 119 19.71 -14.70 -2.06
N ALA A 120 19.63 -15.55 -1.04
CA ALA A 120 18.40 -16.21 -0.63
C ALA A 120 18.26 -16.07 0.88
N ALA A 121 17.03 -15.91 1.36
CA ALA A 121 16.73 -15.88 2.78
C ALA A 121 15.71 -16.97 3.12
N ILE A 122 15.96 -17.72 4.19
CA ILE A 122 14.99 -18.62 4.82
C ILE A 122 14.44 -17.94 6.06
N ILE A 123 13.10 -17.89 6.16
CA ILE A 123 12.38 -17.28 7.29
C ILE A 123 11.42 -18.33 7.83
N VAL A 124 11.64 -18.73 9.08
CA VAL A 124 10.74 -19.64 9.80
C VAL A 124 10.16 -18.87 10.97
N THR A 125 8.85 -18.68 10.93
CA THR A 125 8.12 -18.06 12.04
C THR A 125 7.63 -19.14 13.01
N PRO A 126 7.38 -18.83 14.30
CA PRO A 126 6.85 -19.80 15.27
C PRO A 126 5.54 -20.51 14.84
N LEU A 127 4.75 -19.86 13.98
CA LEU A 127 3.55 -20.45 13.39
C LEU A 127 3.85 -21.59 12.40
N MET A 128 4.99 -21.52 11.71
CA MET A 128 5.41 -22.50 10.69
C MET A 128 5.97 -23.78 11.32
N ASP A 129 6.75 -23.66 12.40
CA ASP A 129 7.27 -24.82 13.15
C ASP A 129 6.14 -25.73 13.64
N ARG A 130 5.04 -25.14 14.14
CA ARG A 130 3.89 -25.90 14.67
C ARG A 130 3.20 -26.78 13.62
N ILE A 131 3.25 -26.39 12.34
CA ILE A 131 2.62 -27.15 11.25
C ILE A 131 3.50 -28.33 10.83
N GLN A 132 4.83 -28.21 10.93
CA GLN A 132 5.77 -29.25 10.54
C GLN A 132 5.86 -30.39 11.56
N ASP A 133 5.71 -30.09 12.87
CA ASP A 133 5.70 -31.10 13.94
C ASP A 133 4.39 -31.90 14.07
N SER A 134 3.36 -31.54 13.29
CA SER A 134 2.03 -32.17 13.33
C SER A 134 1.81 -33.22 12.22
N SER A 135 2.86 -33.64 11.50
CA SER A 135 2.80 -34.58 10.36
C SER A 135 3.49 -35.91 10.67
#